data_AF-A0A5R1NYL8-F1
#
_entry.id   AF-A0A5R1NYL8-F1
#
_cell.length_a   1.000
_cell.length_b   1.000
_cell.length_c   1.000
_cell.angle_alpha   90.00
_cell.angle_beta   90.00
_cell.angle_gamma   90.00
#
_symmetry.space_group_name_H-M   'P 1'
#
loop_
_entity.id
_entity.type
_entity.pdbx_description
1 polymer ?
#
loop_
_entity_poly.entity_id
_entity_poly.type
_entity_poly.pdbx_seq_one_letter_code
_entity_poly.pdbx_strand_id
1 'polypeptide(L)'
;MVSDNDERRVAVIIEDDADIRNLLEAVLTQAGVETIATSNGLDGIAAVRAYDPIVTTLDVSMGNLRRKLGDSSMTPHWLETVRGVGYRLAAKE
;
A
#
# COMPACT_ATOMS: atom_id res chain seq x y z
N MET A 1 -35.94 -7.09 -9.11
CA MET A 1 -34.88 -7.74 -8.32
C MET A 1 -33.64 -6.88 -8.48
N VAL A 2 -33.40 -5.99 -7.53
CA VAL A 2 -32.19 -5.17 -7.51
C VAL A 2 -31.12 -6.08 -6.93
N SER A 3 -30.10 -6.38 -7.72
CA SER A 3 -28.94 -7.13 -7.23
C SER A 3 -28.23 -6.25 -6.20
N ASP A 4 -28.35 -6.63 -4.93
CA ASP A 4 -27.84 -5.93 -3.73
C ASP A 4 -26.32 -6.07 -3.59
N ASN A 5 -25.59 -5.89 -4.69
CA ASN A 5 -24.14 -5.76 -4.66
C ASN A 5 -23.81 -4.27 -4.59
N ASP A 6 -24.16 -3.66 -3.45
CA ASP A 6 -23.44 -2.46 -3.02
C ASP A 6 -21.96 -2.87 -3.03
N GLU A 7 -21.21 -2.41 -4.04
CA GLU A 7 -19.85 -2.87 -4.33
C GLU A 7 -19.03 -2.69 -3.07
N ARG A 8 -18.77 -3.78 -2.35
CA ARG A 8 -18.13 -3.74 -1.05
C ARG A 8 -16.77 -3.05 -1.19
N ARG A 9 -16.70 -1.77 -0.83
CA ARG A 9 -15.50 -0.96 -1.03
C ARG A 9 -14.57 -1.26 0.13
N VAL A 10 -13.64 -2.18 -0.07
CA VAL A 10 -12.64 -2.53 0.94
C VAL A 10 -11.31 -1.86 0.62
N ALA A 11 -10.66 -1.30 1.62
CA ALA A 11 -9.25 -0.90 1.58
C ALA A 11 -8.43 -1.74 2.55
N VAL A 12 -7.25 -2.18 2.11
CA VAL A 12 -6.26 -2.81 2.99
C VAL A 12 -5.20 -1.78 3.35
N ILE A 13 -4.90 -1.65 4.64
CA ILE A 13 -3.89 -0.73 5.18
C ILE A 13 -2.76 -1.57 5.78
N ILE A 14 -1.53 -1.36 5.32
CA ILE A 14 -0.33 -2.04 5.82
C ILE A 14 0.63 -0.97 6.35
N GLU A 15 0.64 -0.79 7.67
CA GLU A 15 1.32 0.33 8.33
C GLU A 15 1.77 -0.10 9.74
N ASP A 16 3.06 0.00 10.05
CA ASP A 16 3.60 -0.44 11.35
C ASP A 16 3.36 0.59 12.46
N ASP A 17 3.32 1.88 12.14
CA ASP A 17 3.00 2.94 13.10
C ASP A 17 1.49 2.99 13.42
N ALA A 18 1.14 2.89 14.70
CA ALA A 18 -0.26 2.84 15.11
C ALA A 18 -1.01 4.16 14.88
N ASP A 19 -0.36 5.30 15.02
CA ASP A 19 -1.00 6.60 14.89
C ASP A 19 -1.29 6.91 13.41
N ILE A 20 -0.34 6.59 12.52
CA ILE A 20 -0.56 6.72 11.07
C ILE A 20 -1.65 5.76 10.60
N ARG A 21 -1.62 4.50 11.06
CA ARG A 21 -2.63 3.49 10.71
C ARG A 21 -4.04 3.93 11.13
N ASN A 22 -4.20 4.40 12.36
CA ASN A 22 -5.47 4.93 12.87
C ASN A 22 -5.97 6.13 12.06
N LEU A 23 -5.06 7.02 11.64
CA LEU A 23 -5.42 8.16 10.78
C LEU A 23 -5.93 7.69 9.41
N LEU A 24 -5.25 6.74 8.77
CA LEU A 24 -5.67 6.18 7.49
C LEU A 24 -7.00 5.46 7.59
N GLU A 25 -7.22 4.68 8.65
CA GLU A 25 -8.50 4.02 8.94
C GLU A 25 -9.64 5.04 9.04
N ALA A 26 -9.44 6.13 9.79
CA ALA A 26 -10.45 7.18 9.95
C ALA A 26 -10.79 7.88 8.62
N VAL A 27 -9.78 8.22 7.82
CA VAL A 27 -9.96 8.91 6.53
C VAL A 27 -10.70 8.02 5.52
N LEU A 28 -10.30 6.76 5.39
CA LEU A 28 -10.91 5.83 4.44
C LEU A 28 -12.32 5.40 4.87
N THR A 29 -12.55 5.20 6.17
CA THR A 29 -13.88 4.95 6.72
C THR A 29 -14.80 6.14 6.47
N GLN A 30 -14.33 7.38 6.68
CA GLN A 30 -15.10 8.59 6.38
C GLN A 30 -15.44 8.73 4.90
N ALA A 31 -14.62 8.16 4.00
CA ALA A 31 -14.89 8.08 2.57
C ALA A 31 -15.87 6.94 2.18
N GLY A 32 -16.41 6.20 3.17
CA GLY A 32 -17.35 5.10 2.95
C GLY A 32 -16.68 3.79 2.51
N VAL A 33 -15.40 3.59 2.84
CA VAL A 33 -14.63 2.39 2.53
C VAL A 33 -14.44 1.57 3.81
N GLU A 34 -14.79 0.29 3.79
CA GLU A 34 -14.47 -0.67 4.84
C GLU A 34 -12.96 -0.90 4.89
N THR A 35 -12.33 -0.82 6.07
CA THR A 35 -10.87 -0.91 6.20
C THR A 35 -10.44 -2.20 6.88
N ILE A 36 -9.44 -2.87 6.31
CA ILE A 36 -8.72 -4.01 6.92
C ILE A 36 -7.28 -3.57 7.17
N ALA A 37 -6.93 -3.36 8.45
CA ALA A 37 -5.63 -2.82 8.83
C ALA A 37 -4.70 -3.91 9.39
N THR A 38 -3.43 -3.85 8.99
CA THR A 38 -2.37 -4.80 9.40
C THR A 38 -1.09 -4.02 9.71
N SER A 39 -0.26 -4.54 10.62
CA SER A 39 1.00 -3.90 11.02
C SER A 39 2.24 -4.48 10.33
N ASN A 40 2.07 -5.43 9.42
CA ASN A 40 3.17 -6.08 8.74
C ASN A 40 2.77 -6.61 7.36
N GLY A 41 3.77 -6.81 6.51
CA GLY A 41 3.54 -7.20 5.12
C GLY A 41 3.00 -8.62 4.92
N LEU A 42 3.28 -9.58 5.80
CA LEU A 42 2.79 -10.96 5.62
C LEU A 42 1.27 -11.03 5.83
N ASP A 43 0.79 -10.44 6.91
CA ASP A 43 -0.65 -10.32 7.17
C ASP A 43 -1.31 -9.42 6.13
N GLY A 44 -0.63 -8.35 5.70
CA GLY A 44 -1.09 -7.49 4.62
C GLY A 44 -1.31 -8.24 3.30
N ILE A 45 -0.37 -9.09 2.89
CA ILE A 45 -0.51 -9.94 1.68
C ILE A 45 -1.69 -10.91 1.83
N ALA A 46 -1.84 -11.52 3.01
CA ALA A 46 -2.96 -12.41 3.29
C ALA A 46 -4.30 -11.65 3.21
N ALA A 47 -4.37 -10.44 3.77
CA ALA A 47 -5.54 -9.58 3.71
C ALA A 47 -5.89 -9.18 2.27
N VAL A 48 -4.93 -8.71 1.48
CA VAL A 48 -5.17 -8.36 0.07
C VAL A 48 -5.77 -9.53 -0.71
N ARG A 49 -5.23 -10.75 -0.52
CA ARG A 49 -5.74 -11.96 -1.19
C ARG A 49 -7.12 -12.38 -0.72
N ALA A 50 -7.44 -12.15 0.55
CA ALA A 50 -8.70 -12.56 1.15
C ALA A 50 -9.85 -11.59 0.85
N TYR A 51 -9.57 -10.30 0.72
CA TYR A 51 -10.58 -9.25 0.68
C TYR A 51 -10.70 -8.53 -0.67
N ASP A 52 -9.81 -8.79 -1.64
CA ASP A 52 -9.82 -8.18 -2.99
C ASP A 52 -10.09 -6.66 -2.96
N PRO A 53 -9.24 -5.87 -2.27
CA PRO A 53 -9.54 -4.49 -1.97
C PRO A 53 -9.43 -3.59 -3.21
N ILE A 54 -10.25 -2.54 -3.26
CA ILE A 54 -10.18 -1.51 -4.30
C ILE A 54 -8.97 -0.59 -4.14
N VAL A 55 -8.40 -0.51 -2.92
CA VAL A 55 -7.22 0.29 -2.58
C VAL A 55 -6.36 -0.49 -1.59
N THR A 56 -5.05 -0.47 -1.78
CA THR A 56 -4.09 -0.96 -0.77
C THR A 56 -3.07 0.12 -0.47
N THR A 57 -2.96 0.51 0.79
CA THR A 57 -1.86 1.37 1.26
C THR A 57 -0.79 0.50 1.91
N LEU A 58 0.47 0.83 1.65
CA LEU A 58 1.62 0.12 2.19
C LEU A 58 2.69 1.14 2.53
N ASP A 59 3.07 1.24 3.80
CA ASP A 59 4.26 1.98 4.17
C ASP A 59 5.52 1.11 4.03
N VAL A 60 6.53 1.70 3.42
CA VAL A 60 7.83 1.09 3.19
C VAL A 60 8.93 2.13 3.28
N SER A 61 9.93 1.85 4.12
CA SER A 61 11.19 2.57 4.06
C SER A 61 11.90 2.29 2.74
N MET A 62 12.10 3.33 1.93
CA MET A 62 12.80 3.24 0.64
C MET A 62 14.22 2.67 0.75
N GLY A 63 14.92 2.93 1.85
CA GLY A 63 16.24 2.34 2.10
C GLY A 63 16.17 0.83 2.28
N ASN A 64 15.18 0.34 3.04
CA ASN A 64 14.94 -1.08 3.23
C ASN A 64 14.48 -1.76 1.94
N LEU A 65 13.61 -1.09 1.17
CA LEU A 65 13.13 -1.61 -0.11
C LEU A 65 14.28 -1.76 -1.11
N ARG A 66 15.12 -0.72 -1.27
CA ARG A 66 16.32 -0.79 -2.12
C ARG A 66 17.25 -1.93 -1.71
N ARG A 67 17.54 -2.08 -0.41
CA ARG A 67 18.36 -3.19 0.10
C ARG A 67 17.78 -4.56 -0.27
N LYS A 68 16.47 -4.77 -0.11
CA LYS A 68 15.80 -6.03 -0.44
C LYS A 68 15.82 -6.32 -1.95
N LEU A 69 15.77 -5.28 -2.78
CA LEU A 69 15.81 -5.40 -4.24
C LEU A 69 17.24 -5.46 -4.80
N GLY A 70 18.28 -5.32 -3.97
CA GLY A 70 19.66 -5.18 -4.43
C GLY A 70 19.90 -3.89 -5.23
N ASP A 71 19.10 -2.85 -4.96
CA ASP A 71 19.07 -1.60 -5.71
C ASP A 71 19.92 -0.49 -5.08
N SER A 72 20.28 0.53 -5.87
CA SER A 72 21.13 1.66 -5.46
C SER A 72 20.51 2.99 -5.85
N SER A 73 20.62 4.02 -5.01
CA SER A 73 20.20 5.37 -5.37
C SER A 73 21.13 6.07 -6.37
N MET A 74 22.39 5.62 -6.47
CA MET A 74 23.39 6.18 -7.40
C MET A 74 23.30 5.52 -8.78
N THR A 75 22.91 4.24 -8.81
CA THR A 75 22.79 3.43 -10.02
C THR A 75 21.52 2.58 -9.92
N PRO A 76 20.34 3.21 -10.06
CA PRO A 76 19.06 2.53 -9.85
C PRO A 76 18.78 1.53 -10.99
N HIS A 77 18.46 0.30 -10.61
CA HIS A 77 17.98 -0.76 -11.49
C HIS A 77 16.46 -0.90 -11.43
N TRP A 78 15.87 -0.60 -10.26
CA TRP A 78 14.43 -0.78 -10.03
C TRP A 78 13.74 0.53 -9.66
N LEU A 79 14.35 1.36 -8.82
CA LEU A 79 13.70 2.55 -8.25
C LEU A 79 14.45 3.82 -8.62
N GLU A 80 13.93 4.55 -9.60
CA GLU A 80 14.43 5.87 -9.98
C GLU A 80 13.89 6.95 -9.05
N THR A 81 14.76 7.82 -8.55
CA THR A 81 14.33 9.02 -7.82
C THR A 81 13.98 10.12 -8.81
N VAL A 82 12.71 10.52 -8.84
CA VAL A 82 12.22 11.65 -9.64
C VAL A 82 12.13 12.87 -8.74
N ARG A 83 13.03 13.84 -8.94
CA ARG A 83 13.09 15.06 -8.12
C ARG A 83 11.74 15.79 -8.12
N GLY A 84 11.25 16.13 -6.94
CA GLY A 84 9.96 16.82 -6.75
C GLY A 84 8.71 15.95 -6.92
N VAL A 85 8.86 14.67 -7.24
CA VAL A 85 7.72 13.74 -7.45
C VAL A 85 7.80 12.54 -6.50
N GLY A 86 8.98 11.97 -6.29
CA GLY A 86 9.15 10.77 -5.47
C GLY A 86 9.94 9.71 -6.22
N TYR A 87 9.37 8.52 -6.36
CA TYR A 87 10.02 7.38 -6.99
C TYR A 87 9.19 6.83 -8.14
N ARG A 88 9.88 6.30 -9.15
CA ARG A 88 9.29 5.61 -10.29
C ARG A 88 9.96 4.25 -10.45
N LEU A 89 9.18 3.24 -10.84
CA LEU A 89 9.74 1.96 -11.27
C LEU A 89 10.48 2.17 -12.60
N ALA A 90 11.77 1.81 -12.63
CA ALA A 90 12.53 1.77 -13.86
C ALA A 90 11.90 0.71 -14.78
N ALA A 91 11.54 1.10 -16.00
CA ALA A 91 11.12 0.13 -16.99
C ALA A 91 12.33 -0.75 -17.34
N LYS A 92 12.15 -2.07 -17.30
CA LYS A 92 13.15 -3.01 -17.78
C LYS A 92 13.24 -2.84 -19.30
N GLU A 93 14.40 -2.44 -19.82
CA GLU A 93 14.77 -2.76 -21.21
C GLU A 93 15.24 -4.21 -21.32
#